data_AF-A0A349IN56-F1
#
_entry.id   AF-A0A349IN56-F1
#
_cell.length_a   1.000
_cell.length_b   1.000
_cell.length_c   1.000
_cell.angle_alpha   90.00
_cell.angle_beta   90.00
_cell.angle_gamma   90.00
#
_symmetry.space_group_name_H-M   'P 1'
#
loop_
_entity.id
_entity.type
_entity.pdbx_description
1 polymer ?
#
loop_
_entity_poly.entity_id
_entity_poly.type
_entity_poly.pdbx_seq_one_letter_code
_entity_poly.pdbx_strand_id
1 'polypeptide(L)' 'MANPVVTITMDDGKDIKIELYPEIAPITVDNFVKLVKKGFYDGLT' A
#
# COMPACT_ATOMS: atom_id res chain seq x y z
N MET A 1 -5.92 -0.82 17.73
CA MET A 1 -5.38 0.17 16.77
C MET A 1 -5.77 -0.30 15.38
N ALA A 2 -6.14 0.59 14.47
CA ALA A 2 -6.46 0.20 13.09
C ALA A 2 -5.17 0.16 12.28
N ASN A 3 -4.92 -0.97 11.61
CA ASN A 3 -3.80 -1.13 10.71
C ASN A 3 -4.03 -0.34 9.41
N PRO A 4 -2.99 0.25 8.81
CA PRO A 4 -3.11 0.89 7.51
C PRO A 4 -3.50 -0.13 6.45
N VAL A 5 -4.55 0.18 5.69
CA VAL A 5 -5.02 -0.62 4.55
C VAL A 5 -4.72 0.12 3.26
N VAL A 6 -4.10 -0.56 2.31
CA VAL A 6 -3.80 -0.05 0.97
C VAL A 6 -4.65 -0.78 -0.04
N THR A 7 -5.17 -0.06 -1.02
CA THR A 7 -5.92 -0.63 -2.14
C THR A 7 -5.09 -0.43 -3.41
N ILE A 8 -4.87 -1.52 -4.14
CA ILE A 8 -4.24 -1.51 -5.45
C ILE A 8 -5.34 -1.80 -6.48
N THR A 9 -5.59 -0.85 -7.36
CA THR A 9 -6.52 -1.03 -8.48
C THR A 9 -5.73 -1.53 -9.69
N MET A 10 -6.11 -2.70 -10.20
CA MET A 10 -5.51 -3.30 -11.39
C MET A 10 -6.17 -2.78 -12.66
N ASP A 11 -5.51 -2.98 -13.81
CA ASP A 11 -6.00 -2.54 -15.13
C ASP A 11 -7.38 -3.13 -15.51
N ASP A 12 -7.72 -4.30 -14.96
CA ASP A 12 -9.03 -4.94 -15.16
C ASP A 12 -10.13 -4.38 -14.24
N GLY A 13 -9.82 -3.33 -13.48
CA GLY A 13 -10.72 -2.67 -12.54
C GLY A 13 -10.94 -3.41 -11.24
N LYS A 14 -10.18 -4.49 -10.96
CA LYS A 14 -10.25 -5.19 -9.69
C LYS A 14 -9.37 -4.53 -8.64
N ASP A 15 -9.88 -4.50 -7.42
CA ASP A 15 -9.19 -3.95 -6.27
C ASP A 15 -8.60 -5.06 -5.40
N ILE A 16 -7.30 -4.98 -5.14
CA ILE A 16 -6.61 -5.78 -4.13
C ILE A 16 -6.48 -4.93 -2.87
N LYS A 17 -7.03 -5.41 -1.76
CA LYS A 17 -6.88 -4.78 -0.44
C LYS A 17 -5.81 -5.48 0.36
N ILE A 18 -4.85 -4.72 0.85
CA ILE A 18 -3.70 -5.21 1.63
C ILE A 18 -3.71 -4.50 2.98
N GLU A 19 -3.71 -5.27 4.07
CA GLU A 19 -3.52 -4.76 5.42
C GLU A 19 -2.04 -4.82 5.80
N LEU A 20 -1.51 -3.72 6.32
CA LEU A 20 -0.11 -3.57 6.69
C LEU A 20 0.03 -3.59 8.22
N TYR A 21 1.06 -4.28 8.71
CA TYR A 21 1.29 -4.45 10.15
C TYR A 21 2.52 -3.64 10.62
N PRO A 22 2.35 -2.35 10.98
CA PRO A 22 3.45 -1.51 11.44
C PRO A 22 4.04 -1.99 12.77
N GLU A 23 3.29 -2.79 13.54
CA GLU A 23 3.79 -3.39 14.78
C GLU A 23 4.89 -4.44 14.53
N ILE A 24 4.85 -5.12 13.39
CA ILE A 24 5.85 -6.12 12.99
C ILE A 24 7.00 -5.45 12.23
N ALA A 25 6.67 -4.52 11.32
CA ALA A 25 7.64 -3.88 10.43
C ALA A 25 7.40 -2.36 10.30
N PRO A 26 7.69 -1.56 11.34
CA PRO A 26 7.31 -0.14 11.38
C PRO A 26 7.98 0.70 10.29
N ILE A 27 9.28 0.49 10.06
CA ILE A 27 10.07 1.26 9.08
C ILE A 27 9.62 0.92 7.65
N THR A 28 9.37 -0.36 7.37
CA THR A 28 8.94 -0.80 6.04
C THR A 28 7.55 -0.28 5.70
N VAL A 29 6.61 -0.34 6.65
CA VAL A 29 5.25 0.16 6.46
C VAL A 29 5.25 1.67 6.23
N ASP A 30 6.02 2.44 7.03
CA ASP A 30 6.14 3.89 6.84
C ASP A 30 6.72 4.25 5.47
N ASN A 31 7.80 3.57 5.04
CA ASN A 31 8.38 3.78 3.72
C ASN A 31 7.42 3.40 2.59
N PHE A 32 6.71 2.28 2.70
CA PHE A 32 5.74 1.84 1.70
C PHE A 32 4.60 2.85 1.55
N VAL A 33 4.01 3.32 2.66
CA VAL A 33 2.94 4.33 2.63
C VAL A 33 3.44 5.64 2.01
N LYS A 34 4.68 6.04 2.28
CA LYS A 34 5.29 7.22 1.64
C LYS A 34 5.43 7.07 0.13
N LEU A 35 5.83 5.90 -0.37
CA LEU A 35 5.97 5.63 -1.80
C LEU A 35 4.61 5.62 -2.50
N VAL A 36 3.60 4.98 -1.90
CA VAL A 36 2.22 4.97 -2.41
C VAL A 36 1.67 6.40 -2.52
N LYS A 37 1.83 7.24 -1.48
CA LYS A 37 1.40 8.64 -1.52
C LYS A 37 2.10 9.50 -2.57
N LYS A 38 3.29 9.08 -3.03
CA LYS A 38 4.04 9.73 -4.11
C LYS A 38 3.63 9.24 -5.50
N GLY A 39 2.69 8.29 -5.61
CA GLY A 39 2.32 7.67 -6.89
C GLY A 39 3.43 6.81 -7.48
N PHE A 40 4.37 6.33 -6.65
CA PHE A 40 5.54 5.58 -7.14
C PHE A 40 5.16 4.28 -7.87
N TYR A 41 4.05 3.66 -7.48
CA TYR A 41 3.56 2.41 -8.04
C TYR A 41 2.52 2.60 -9.17
N ASP A 42 2.21 3.84 -9.52
CA ASP A 42 1.22 4.14 -10.56
C ASP A 42 1.82 3.85 -11.95
N GLY A 43 1.06 3.17 -12.81
CA GLY A 43 1.49 2.84 -14.17
C GLY A 43 2.52 1.72 -14.27
N LEU A 44 2.71 0.92 -13.21
CA LEU A 44 3.45 -0.33 -13.30
C LEU A 44 2.59 -1.40 -14.01
N THR A 45 3.14 -2.02 -15.05
CA THR A 45 2.51 -3.05 -15.89
C THR A 45 3.29 -4.34 -15.85
#